data_AF-A0A161MJ24-F1
#
_entry.id   AF-A0A161MJ24-F1
#
_cell.length_a   1.000
_cell.length_b   1.000
_cell.length_c   1.000
_cell.angle_alpha   90.00
_cell.angle_beta   90.00
_cell.angle_gamma   90.00
#
_symmetry.space_group_name_H-M   'P 1'
#
loop_
_entity.id
_entity.type
_entity.pdbx_description
1 polymer ?
#
loop_
_entity_poly.entity_id
_entity_poly.type
_entity_poly.pdbx_seq_one_letter_code
_entity_poly.pdbx_strand_id
1 'polypeptide(L)'
;MKSPSLWSSRETCTACAGTMILEMAALSRLTGDPIFEEKAHNAMSSLWKMRHRSTDLMGTVLNVHSGDWVRRDSGVGAGIDSYYEYCLKAYVLLGDNRYLSRFNKHYSAVMNMSARDQCFLMYICIDLILIQEILWTLYLLSGQVCRF
;
A
#
# COMPACT_ATOMS: atom_id res chain seq x y z
N MET A 1 16.36 32.02 15.23
CA MET A 1 16.43 30.54 15.06
C MET A 1 15.99 30.24 13.65
N LYS A 2 16.90 29.81 12.75
CA LYS A 2 16.52 29.43 11.38
C LYS A 2 15.71 28.13 11.45
N SER A 3 14.49 28.11 10.96
CA SER A 3 13.72 26.88 10.80
C SER A 3 14.49 25.95 9.85
N PRO A 4 14.66 24.66 10.16
CA PRO A 4 15.24 23.74 9.20
C PRO A 4 14.28 23.65 8.01
N SER A 5 14.82 23.75 6.81
CA SER A 5 14.11 23.68 5.53
C SER A 5 13.13 22.49 5.47
N LEU A 6 11.84 22.78 5.30
CA LEU A 6 10.77 21.81 4.98
C LEU A 6 11.00 21.03 3.67
N TRP A 7 12.02 21.38 2.89
CA TRP A 7 12.27 20.86 1.54
C TRP A 7 13.14 19.61 1.49
N SER A 8 13.47 19.03 2.65
CA SER A 8 14.18 17.75 2.73
C SER A 8 13.54 16.84 3.78
N SER A 9 12.23 16.59 3.64
CA SER A 9 11.62 15.45 4.32
C SER A 9 12.17 14.18 3.67
N ARG A 10 13.13 13.54 4.34
CA ARG A 10 13.81 12.31 3.90
C ARG A 10 13.09 11.05 4.34
N GLU A 11 11.95 11.22 4.99
CA GLU A 11 11.17 10.19 5.63
C GLU A 11 9.82 10.11 4.93
N THR A 12 9.42 8.90 4.55
CA THR A 12 8.07 8.61 4.07
C THR A 12 7.48 7.46 4.88
N CYS A 13 6.16 7.40 4.93
CA CYS A 13 5.46 6.31 5.57
C CYS A 13 5.21 5.15 4.59
N THR A 14 5.07 3.92 5.11
CA THR A 14 4.82 2.74 4.27
C THR A 14 3.51 2.86 3.50
N ALA A 15 2.45 3.32 4.16
CA ALA A 15 1.18 3.67 3.51
C ALA A 15 1.39 4.67 2.36
N CYS A 16 2.11 5.75 2.63
CA CYS A 16 2.37 6.83 1.67
C CYS A 16 3.01 6.32 0.37
N ALA A 17 3.96 5.37 0.48
CA ALA A 17 4.65 4.79 -0.67
C ALA A 17 3.92 3.56 -1.27
N GLY A 18 3.06 2.90 -0.49
CA GLY A 18 2.43 1.62 -0.82
C GLY A 18 0.98 1.71 -1.32
N THR A 19 0.39 2.90 -1.25
CA THR A 19 -1.05 3.11 -1.42
C THR A 19 -1.34 3.95 -2.69
N MET A 20 -0.64 3.66 -3.79
CA MET A 20 -0.78 4.40 -5.07
C MET A 20 -0.97 3.50 -6.29
N ILE A 21 -0.92 2.17 -6.13
CA ILE A 21 -0.89 1.25 -7.28
C ILE A 21 -2.19 1.27 -8.09
N LEU A 22 -3.34 1.47 -7.45
CA LEU A 22 -4.64 1.44 -8.15
C LEU A 22 -4.84 2.69 -8.99
N GLU A 23 -4.50 3.84 -8.44
CA GLU A 23 -4.60 5.16 -9.03
C GLU A 23 -3.64 5.28 -10.20
N MET A 24 -2.40 4.81 -10.04
CA MET A 24 -1.40 4.82 -11.11
C MET A 24 -1.70 3.79 -12.22
N ALA A 25 -2.31 2.65 -11.89
CA ALA A 25 -2.82 1.69 -12.88
C ALA A 25 -3.98 2.28 -13.69
N ALA A 26 -4.94 2.94 -13.02
CA ALA A 26 -6.02 3.66 -13.70
C ALA A 26 -5.47 4.77 -14.62
N LEU A 27 -4.53 5.58 -14.13
CA LEU A 27 -3.89 6.64 -14.91
C LEU A 27 -3.17 6.08 -16.14
N SER A 28 -2.46 4.97 -16.00
CA SER A 28 -1.77 4.33 -17.13
C SER A 28 -2.75 3.88 -18.22
N ARG A 29 -3.90 3.35 -17.83
CA ARG A 29 -4.95 2.92 -18.77
C ARG A 29 -5.65 4.08 -19.45
N LEU A 30 -5.88 5.18 -18.71
CA LEU A 30 -6.51 6.40 -19.25
C LEU A 30 -5.58 7.17 -20.20
N THR A 31 -4.29 7.22 -19.90
CA THR A 31 -3.29 7.95 -20.70
C THR A 31 -2.70 7.10 -21.83
N GLY A 32 -2.77 5.79 -21.72
CA GLY A 32 -2.07 4.84 -22.59
C GLY A 32 -0.57 4.72 -22.28
N ASP A 33 -0.05 5.43 -21.26
CA ASP A 33 1.35 5.36 -20.86
C ASP A 33 1.53 4.42 -19.66
N PRO A 34 2.21 3.27 -19.81
CA PRO A 34 2.38 2.29 -18.74
C PRO A 34 3.32 2.75 -17.60
N ILE A 35 4.01 3.88 -17.75
CA ILE A 35 5.05 4.30 -16.80
C ILE A 35 4.51 4.50 -15.39
N PHE A 36 3.27 4.97 -15.22
CA PHE A 36 2.72 5.24 -13.90
C PHE A 36 2.52 3.94 -13.10
N GLU A 37 1.88 2.95 -13.71
CA GLU A 37 1.65 1.62 -13.14
C GLU A 37 2.98 0.92 -12.84
N GLU A 38 3.93 0.99 -13.76
CA GLU A 38 5.26 0.40 -13.59
C GLU A 38 5.99 1.00 -12.38
N LYS A 39 5.98 2.32 -12.21
CA LYS A 39 6.61 3.00 -11.08
C LYS A 39 5.94 2.62 -9.76
N ALA A 40 4.62 2.52 -9.72
CA ALA A 40 3.91 2.08 -8.52
C ALA A 40 4.22 0.61 -8.16
N HIS A 41 4.30 -0.29 -9.15
CA HIS A 41 4.74 -1.68 -8.94
C HIS A 41 6.16 -1.75 -8.37
N ASN A 42 7.06 -0.90 -8.86
CA ASN A 42 8.44 -0.83 -8.40
C ASN A 42 8.52 -0.33 -6.95
N ALA A 43 7.71 0.67 -6.58
CA ALA A 43 7.58 1.13 -5.20
C ALA A 43 7.12 0.01 -4.26
N MET A 44 6.00 -0.65 -4.60
CA MET A 44 5.48 -1.79 -3.85
C MET A 44 6.48 -2.93 -3.71
N SER A 45 7.23 -3.22 -4.77
CA SER A 45 8.25 -4.28 -4.77
C SER A 45 9.48 -3.92 -3.94
N SER A 46 9.82 -2.63 -3.84
CA SER A 46 10.89 -2.13 -2.97
C SER A 46 10.47 -2.26 -1.51
N LEU A 47 9.26 -1.82 -1.17
CA LEU A 47 8.67 -2.00 0.16
C LEU A 47 8.66 -3.48 0.58
N TRP A 48 8.19 -4.37 -0.31
CA TRP A 48 8.20 -5.80 -0.05
C TRP A 48 9.59 -6.33 0.30
N LYS A 49 10.65 -5.88 -0.38
CA LYS A 49 12.03 -6.30 -0.09
C LYS A 49 12.55 -5.77 1.25
N MET A 50 12.05 -4.62 1.69
CA MET A 50 12.44 -3.98 2.94
C MET A 50 11.79 -4.61 4.17
N ARG A 51 10.72 -5.41 4.02
CA ARG A 51 10.04 -6.06 5.16
C ARG A 51 11.01 -6.81 6.08
N HIS A 52 10.65 -6.90 7.36
CA HIS A 52 11.46 -7.59 8.34
C HIS A 52 11.50 -9.10 8.06
N ARG A 53 12.69 -9.68 7.89
CA ARG A 53 12.84 -11.06 7.37
C ARG A 53 12.33 -12.16 8.30
N SER A 54 12.30 -11.93 9.62
CA SER A 54 11.87 -12.95 10.58
C SER A 54 10.40 -12.85 10.98
N THR A 55 9.81 -11.65 10.91
CA THR A 55 8.40 -11.42 11.26
C THR A 55 7.53 -11.21 10.05
N ASP A 56 8.10 -11.01 8.86
CA ASP A 56 7.40 -10.62 7.63
C ASP A 56 6.53 -9.36 7.77
N LEU A 57 6.71 -8.55 8.83
CA LEU A 57 6.01 -7.28 9.01
C LEU A 57 6.75 -6.10 8.39
N MET A 58 6.00 -5.02 8.15
CA MET A 58 6.52 -3.76 7.63
C MET A 58 6.83 -2.80 8.80
N GLY A 59 7.82 -1.91 8.61
CA GLY A 59 8.03 -0.78 9.51
C GLY A 59 7.13 0.40 9.14
N THR A 60 7.02 1.40 10.02
CA THR A 60 6.15 2.57 9.78
C THR A 60 6.80 3.64 8.92
N VAL A 61 8.06 3.97 9.16
CA VAL A 61 8.77 5.10 8.53
C VAL A 61 10.05 4.63 7.87
N LEU A 62 10.17 4.88 6.57
CA LEU A 62 11.35 4.58 5.78
C LEU A 62 12.07 5.85 5.32
N ASN A 63 13.39 5.73 5.15
CA ASN A 63 14.20 6.74 4.52
C ASN A 63 14.19 6.54 2.99
N VAL A 64 13.74 7.54 2.23
CA VAL A 64 13.60 7.45 0.77
C VAL A 64 14.94 7.40 0.02
N HIS A 65 16.05 7.81 0.64
CA HIS A 65 17.37 7.80 0.02
C HIS A 65 18.18 6.55 0.37
N SER A 66 18.14 6.10 1.62
CA SER A 66 18.89 4.91 2.03
C SER A 66 18.10 3.61 1.84
N GLY A 67 16.77 3.68 1.79
CA GLY A 67 15.92 2.48 1.76
C GLY A 67 15.93 1.73 3.09
N ASP A 68 16.36 2.37 4.19
CA ASP A 68 16.35 1.79 5.53
C ASP A 68 15.15 2.27 6.34
N TRP A 69 14.71 1.44 7.28
CA TRP A 69 13.71 1.81 8.28
C TRP A 69 14.31 2.79 9.29
N VAL A 70 13.75 3.99 9.37
CA VAL A 70 14.10 5.00 10.38
C VAL A 70 13.48 4.64 11.73
N ARG A 71 12.28 4.08 11.71
CA ARG A 71 11.62 3.47 12.87
C ARG A 71 11.29 2.02 12.56
N ARG A 72 11.87 1.11 13.36
CA ARG A 72 11.70 -0.35 13.23
C ARG A 72 10.46 -0.88 13.95
N ASP A 73 9.68 0.00 14.56
CA ASP A 73 8.40 -0.36 15.17
C ASP A 73 7.54 -1.01 14.08
N SER A 74 7.44 -2.33 14.18
CA SER A 74 6.78 -3.17 13.20
C SER A 74 5.38 -3.46 13.74
N GLY A 75 4.34 -3.16 12.97
CA GLY A 75 2.98 -3.29 13.47
C GLY A 75 1.91 -3.13 12.40
N VAL A 76 0.66 -3.11 12.85
CA VAL A 76 -0.56 -2.99 12.02
C VAL A 76 -1.21 -1.61 12.20
N GLY A 77 -0.51 -0.69 12.87
CA GLY A 77 -1.04 0.63 13.23
C GLY A 77 -0.93 1.68 12.11
N ALA A 78 -1.26 2.92 12.47
CA ALA A 78 -1.30 4.07 11.56
C ALA A 78 0.00 4.22 10.76
N GLY A 79 -0.13 4.34 9.43
CA GLY A 79 0.98 4.51 8.50
C GLY A 79 1.48 3.22 7.83
N ILE A 80 0.83 2.07 8.11
CA ILE A 80 1.11 0.75 7.48
C ILE A 80 -0.18 0.05 7.04
N ASP A 81 -1.27 0.20 7.79
CA ASP A 81 -2.61 -0.33 7.52
C ASP A 81 -3.00 -0.39 6.03
N SER A 82 -2.98 0.73 5.33
CA SER A 82 -3.44 0.83 3.95
C SER A 82 -2.51 0.15 2.93
N TYR A 83 -1.26 -0.17 3.29
CA TYR A 83 -0.38 -0.98 2.43
C TYR A 83 -0.88 -2.43 2.34
N TYR A 84 -1.35 -3.01 3.45
CA TYR A 84 -1.91 -4.37 3.44
C TYR A 84 -3.21 -4.41 2.63
N GLU A 85 -4.06 -3.41 2.81
CA GLU A 85 -5.28 -3.23 2.04
C GLU A 85 -5.00 -3.15 0.54
N TYR A 86 -4.00 -2.36 0.13
CA TYR A 86 -3.66 -2.18 -1.28
C TYR A 86 -3.03 -3.43 -1.90
N CYS A 87 -2.40 -4.31 -1.11
CA CYS A 87 -2.03 -5.64 -1.61
C CYS A 87 -3.28 -6.45 -2.00
N LEU A 88 -4.30 -6.51 -1.14
CA LEU A 88 -5.52 -7.24 -1.48
C LEU A 88 -6.28 -6.58 -2.63
N LYS A 89 -6.47 -5.26 -2.60
CA LYS A 89 -7.16 -4.52 -3.67
C LYS A 89 -6.46 -4.67 -5.01
N ALA A 90 -5.13 -4.59 -5.06
CA ALA A 90 -4.37 -4.76 -6.30
C ALA A 90 -4.52 -6.16 -6.89
N TYR A 91 -4.61 -7.21 -6.05
CA TYR A 91 -4.94 -8.55 -6.53
C TYR A 91 -6.33 -8.59 -7.16
N VAL A 92 -7.35 -8.04 -6.49
CA VAL A 92 -8.73 -8.05 -6.99
C VAL A 92 -8.89 -7.24 -8.28
N LEU A 93 -8.29 -6.05 -8.36
CA LEU A 93 -8.48 -5.11 -9.47
C LEU A 93 -7.52 -5.32 -10.65
N LEU A 94 -6.31 -5.80 -10.41
CA LEU A 94 -5.30 -6.02 -11.46
C LEU A 94 -5.14 -7.51 -11.82
N GLY A 95 -5.69 -8.43 -11.02
CA GLY A 95 -5.58 -9.88 -11.24
C GLY A 95 -4.19 -10.46 -10.96
N ASP A 96 -3.33 -9.71 -10.27
CA ASP A 96 -1.92 -10.08 -10.07
C ASP A 96 -1.71 -10.87 -8.76
N ASN A 97 -1.49 -12.18 -8.91
CA ASN A 97 -1.26 -13.13 -7.82
C ASN A 97 -0.08 -12.77 -6.91
N ARG A 98 0.87 -11.94 -7.37
CA ARG A 98 1.99 -11.48 -6.55
C ARG A 98 1.48 -10.73 -5.32
N TYR A 99 0.42 -9.93 -5.47
CA TYR A 99 -0.12 -9.17 -4.35
C TYR A 99 -0.92 -10.02 -3.37
N LEU A 100 -1.64 -11.04 -3.85
CA LEU A 100 -2.30 -12.02 -2.98
C LEU A 100 -1.28 -12.77 -2.12
N SER A 101 -0.16 -13.19 -2.72
CA SER A 101 0.93 -13.85 -1.99
C SER A 101 1.50 -12.95 -0.88
N ARG A 102 1.71 -11.66 -1.17
CA ARG A 102 2.19 -10.68 -0.18
C ARG A 102 1.17 -10.48 0.94
N PHE A 103 -0.11 -10.30 0.59
CA PHE A 103 -1.19 -10.15 1.56
C PHE A 103 -1.26 -11.35 2.51
N ASN A 104 -1.31 -12.56 1.97
CA ASN A 104 -1.37 -13.78 2.78
C ASN A 104 -0.18 -13.92 3.73
N LYS A 105 1.04 -13.57 3.26
CA LYS A 105 2.25 -13.59 4.08
C LYS A 105 2.13 -12.63 5.28
N HIS A 106 1.69 -11.41 5.03
CA HIS A 106 1.48 -10.42 6.07
C HIS A 106 0.34 -10.80 7.01
N TYR A 107 -0.76 -11.33 6.49
CA TYR A 107 -1.91 -11.79 7.28
C TYR A 107 -1.51 -12.89 8.27
N SER A 108 -0.77 -13.91 7.81
CA SER A 108 -0.25 -14.95 8.70
C SER A 108 0.71 -14.41 9.75
N ALA A 109 1.59 -13.47 9.38
CA ALA A 109 2.50 -12.83 10.32
C ALA A 109 1.77 -12.04 11.42
N VAL A 110 0.75 -11.27 11.04
CA VAL A 110 -0.11 -10.53 11.97
C VAL A 110 -0.80 -11.51 12.92
N MET A 111 -1.47 -12.53 12.39
CA MET A 111 -2.19 -13.53 13.19
C MET A 111 -1.28 -14.26 14.20
N ASN A 112 -0.02 -14.53 13.83
CA ASN A 112 0.95 -15.16 14.73
C ASN A 112 1.46 -14.21 15.83
N MET A 113 1.49 -12.90 15.58
CA MET A 113 1.88 -11.91 16.58
C MET A 113 0.72 -11.54 17.52
N SER A 114 -0.51 -11.55 17.03
CA SER A 114 -1.70 -11.09 17.74
C SER A 114 -2.52 -12.22 18.37
N ALA A 115 -1.87 -13.13 19.10
CA ALA A 115 -2.55 -14.03 20.05
C ALA A 115 -3.02 -13.31 21.34
N ARG A 116 -2.87 -11.98 21.40
CA ARG A 116 -3.39 -11.11 22.46
C ARG A 116 -3.94 -9.82 21.81
N ASP A 117 -5.26 -9.78 21.69
CA ASP A 117 -6.13 -8.60 21.59
C ASP A 117 -5.62 -7.39 20.80
N GLN A 118 -5.81 -7.38 19.47
CA GLN A 118 -5.99 -6.15 18.65
C GLN A 118 -6.38 -6.39 17.17
N CYS A 119 -7.00 -7.51 16.80
CA CYS A 119 -7.43 -7.78 15.41
C CYS A 119 -8.69 -7.02 14.94
N PHE A 120 -9.31 -6.18 15.79
CA PHE A 120 -10.61 -5.57 15.48
C PHE A 120 -10.55 -4.39 14.50
N LEU A 121 -9.37 -3.83 14.20
CA LEU A 121 -9.24 -2.64 13.35
C LEU A 121 -8.93 -2.94 11.87
N MET A 122 -8.46 -4.15 11.54
CA MET A 122 -8.22 -4.51 10.14
C MET A 122 -9.54 -4.74 9.37
N TYR A 123 -10.60 -5.18 10.04
CA TYR A 123 -11.89 -5.44 9.40
C TYR A 123 -12.73 -4.17 9.17
N ILE A 124 -12.57 -3.10 9.97
CA ILE A 124 -13.44 -1.92 9.89
C ILE A 124 -13.05 -0.96 8.73
N CYS A 125 -11.78 -0.88 8.32
CA CYS A 125 -11.42 -0.12 7.11
C CYS A 125 -11.74 -0.86 5.80
N ILE A 126 -11.87 -2.19 5.84
CA ILE A 126 -12.05 -3.03 4.65
C ILE A 126 -13.51 -3.02 4.15
N ASP A 127 -14.53 -2.74 4.98
CA ASP A 127 -15.93 -3.01 4.58
C ASP A 127 -16.84 -1.82 4.27
N LEU A 128 -16.35 -0.57 4.18
CA LEU A 128 -17.20 0.55 3.70
C LEU A 128 -16.60 1.41 2.59
N ILE A 129 -15.28 1.44 2.45
CA ILE A 129 -14.61 2.15 1.35
C ILE A 129 -14.39 1.22 0.14
N LEU A 130 -14.22 -0.09 0.39
CA LEU A 130 -13.81 -1.07 -0.63
C LEU A 130 -14.87 -1.29 -1.71
N ILE A 131 -16.17 -1.32 -1.37
CA ILE A 131 -17.23 -1.45 -2.38
C ILE A 131 -17.35 -0.17 -3.21
N GLN A 132 -17.31 1.00 -2.58
CA GLN A 132 -17.46 2.27 -3.29
C GLN A 132 -16.27 2.53 -4.23
N GLU A 133 -15.04 2.36 -3.76
CA GLU A 133 -13.81 2.59 -4.54
C GLU A 133 -13.60 1.53 -5.63
N ILE A 134 -13.90 0.26 -5.37
CA ILE A 134 -13.83 -0.80 -6.39
C ILE A 134 -14.90 -0.58 -7.45
N LEU A 135 -16.14 -0.23 -7.09
CA LEU A 135 -17.19 0.07 -8.07
C LEU A 135 -16.83 1.32 -8.89
N TRP A 136 -16.31 2.38 -8.28
CA TRP A 136 -15.83 3.56 -9.01
C TRP A 136 -14.64 3.25 -9.93
N THR A 137 -13.68 2.45 -9.47
CA THR A 137 -12.52 2.06 -10.30
C THR A 137 -12.95 1.13 -11.43
N LEU A 138 -13.79 0.13 -11.17
CA LEU A 138 -14.38 -0.72 -12.22
C LEU A 138 -15.23 0.11 -13.20
N TYR A 139 -15.95 1.11 -12.71
CA TYR A 139 -16.71 2.05 -13.55
C TYR A 139 -15.77 2.83 -14.48
N LEU A 140 -14.70 3.41 -13.94
CA LEU A 140 -13.66 4.10 -14.73
C LEU A 140 -12.98 3.15 -15.74
N LEU A 141 -12.72 1.90 -15.36
CA LEU A 141 -12.09 0.89 -16.22
C LEU A 141 -13.03 0.31 -17.28
N SER A 142 -14.35 0.33 -17.04
CA SER A 142 -15.36 -0.13 -18.01
C SER A 142 -15.55 0.80 -19.20
N GLY A 143 -14.83 1.94 -19.24
CA GLY A 143 -14.90 2.91 -20.33
C GLY A 143 -16.19 3.75 -20.33
N GLN A 144 -17.02 3.65 -19.29
CA GLN A 144 -18.10 4.60 -19.05
C GLN A 144 -17.54 5.89 -18.42
N VAL A 145 -16.66 6.57 -19.16
CA VAL A 145 -16.38 7.98 -18.87
C VAL A 145 -17.69 8.72 -19.09
N CYS A 146 -18.25 9.26 -18.01
CA CYS A 146 -19.39 10.17 -18.07
C CYS A 146 -19.16 11.20 -19.18
N ARG A 147 -19.98 11.13 -20.25
CA ARG A 147 -20.28 12.32 -21.03
C ARG A 147 -20.98 13.27 -20.08
N PHE A 148 -20.29 14.33 -19.68
CA PHE A 148 -20.90 15.51 -19.05
C PHE A 148 -21.90 16.14 -20.02
#